data_AF-A0A0S3EZU8-F1
#
_entry.id   AF-A0A0S3EZU8-F1
#
_cell.length_a   1.000
_cell.length_b   1.000
_cell.length_c   1.000
_cell.angle_alpha   90.00
_cell.angle_beta   90.00
_cell.angle_gamma   90.00
#
_symmetry.space_group_name_H-M   'P 1'
#
loop_
_entity.id
_entity.type
_entity.pdbx_description
1 polymer ?
#
loop_
_entity_poly.entity_id
_entity_poly.type
_entity_poly.pdbx_seq_one_letter_code
_entity_poly.pdbx_strand_id
1 'polypeptide(L)'
;MPNRRMADARKSSFQRNPCGIIRITALWVLCRYRHKGHWTGHQTRLDRDQSGRFGSDKYAREELVAEMAGAFVCAALGIVPTVRHSDYIGAWLEVIRADDRAIVRAASAASRAADYLLAFRDAAETGDLDERRAA
;
A
#
# COMPACT_ATOMS: atom_id res chain seq x y z
N MET A 1 55.07 -1.33 5.84
CA MET A 1 54.23 -1.69 4.67
C MET A 1 54.06 -3.20 4.71
N PRO A 2 52.84 -3.76 4.63
CA PRO A 2 51.94 -3.56 3.50
C PRO A 2 50.57 -2.98 3.86
N ASN A 3 49.90 -2.48 2.83
CA ASN A 3 48.60 -1.83 2.82
C ASN A 3 47.63 -2.72 2.01
N ARG A 4 46.39 -2.94 2.47
CA ARG A 4 45.29 -3.46 1.63
C ARG A 4 43.97 -2.82 2.04
N ARG A 5 43.43 -2.04 1.12
CA ARG A 5 42.00 -1.73 0.99
C ARG A 5 41.16 -3.01 1.12
N MET A 6 39.91 -2.83 1.58
CA MET A 6 38.81 -3.79 1.67
C MET A 6 38.85 -4.77 2.85
N ALA A 7 38.21 -4.39 3.96
CA ALA A 7 37.23 -5.24 4.65
C ALA A 7 36.52 -4.41 5.72
N ASP A 8 35.21 -4.59 5.85
CA ASP A 8 34.30 -4.03 6.85
C ASP A 8 33.96 -2.54 6.77
N ALA A 9 33.10 -2.22 5.80
CA ALA A 9 32.03 -1.23 5.96
C ALA A 9 30.76 -1.86 6.58
N ARG A 10 30.92 -2.76 7.56
CA ARG A 10 29.80 -3.30 8.36
C ARG A 10 29.83 -2.64 9.73
N LYS A 11 28.68 -2.09 10.13
CA LYS A 11 28.40 -1.33 11.36
C LYS A 11 28.50 0.20 11.21
N SER A 12 27.81 0.74 10.20
CA SER A 12 27.18 2.07 10.39
C SER A 12 25.96 1.86 11.28
N SER A 13 26.17 2.04 12.59
CA SER A 13 25.14 2.14 13.61
C SER A 13 24.25 3.33 13.28
N PHE A 14 23.13 3.06 12.64
CA PHE A 14 22.12 4.07 12.35
C PHE A 14 21.27 4.35 13.59
N GLN A 15 21.92 4.79 14.67
CA GLN A 15 21.24 5.48 15.74
C GLN A 15 20.91 6.89 15.23
N ARG A 16 19.73 7.02 14.61
CA ARG A 16 19.16 8.34 14.30
C ARG A 16 18.38 8.84 15.51
N ASN A 17 18.91 9.91 16.10
CA ASN A 17 18.32 10.65 17.21
C ASN A 17 16.96 11.27 16.85
N PRO A 18 16.12 11.56 17.86
CA PRO A 18 14.68 11.73 17.69
C PRO A 18 14.32 13.19 17.41
N CYS A 19 13.86 13.48 16.20
CA CYS A 19 12.98 14.61 15.96
C CYS A 19 11.54 14.07 15.88
N GLY A 20 10.67 14.60 16.75
CA GLY A 20 9.30 14.14 16.90
C GLY A 20 8.52 14.27 15.60
N ILE A 21 8.20 13.14 14.98
CA ILE A 21 7.06 12.93 14.10
C ILE A 21 6.76 11.41 14.15
N ILE A 22 5.70 11.09 14.90
CA ILE A 22 4.93 9.85 14.93
C ILE A 22 5.73 8.54 15.03
N ARG A 23 5.99 8.12 16.28
CA ARG A 23 6.52 6.80 16.69
C ARG A 23 5.54 5.63 16.50
N ILE A 24 4.85 5.52 15.37
CA ILE A 24 4.08 4.31 15.04
C ILE A 24 4.48 3.89 13.63
N THR A 25 5.56 3.11 13.56
CA THR A 25 6.07 2.50 12.33
C THR A 25 4.97 1.81 11.53
N ALA A 26 3.98 1.23 12.18
CA ALA A 26 2.90 0.54 11.51
C ALA A 26 1.83 1.45 10.86
N LEU A 27 1.57 2.65 11.42
CA LEU A 27 0.72 3.65 10.75
C LEU A 27 1.37 4.10 9.43
N TRP A 28 2.70 4.13 9.40
CA TRP A 28 3.46 4.50 8.21
C TRP A 28 3.39 3.43 7.10
N VAL A 29 3.37 2.15 7.47
CA VAL A 29 3.30 1.06 6.48
C VAL A 29 1.94 1.00 5.80
N LEU A 30 0.84 1.01 6.56
CA LEU A 30 -0.51 0.97 5.98
C LEU A 30 -0.79 2.20 5.11
N CYS A 31 -0.46 3.39 5.63
CA CYS A 31 -0.58 4.66 4.89
C CYS A 31 0.23 4.65 3.58
N ARG A 32 1.46 4.11 3.60
CA ARG A 32 2.26 3.94 2.39
C ARG A 32 1.55 3.08 1.36
N TYR A 33 1.04 1.91 1.75
CA TYR A 33 0.42 0.99 0.81
C TYR A 33 -0.96 1.45 0.35
N ARG A 34 -1.71 2.19 1.17
CA ARG A 34 -2.92 2.92 0.74
C ARG A 34 -2.61 3.89 -0.40
N HIS A 35 -1.60 4.75 -0.25
CA HIS A 35 -1.20 5.68 -1.31
C HIS A 35 -0.73 4.95 -2.58
N LYS A 36 -0.05 3.81 -2.44
CA LYS A 36 0.27 2.95 -3.58
C LYS A 36 -1.00 2.34 -4.20
N GLY A 37 -1.99 2.00 -3.39
CA GLY A 37 -3.32 1.59 -3.81
C GLY A 37 -3.97 2.61 -4.73
N HIS A 38 -4.02 3.90 -4.34
CA HIS A 38 -4.47 4.98 -5.22
C HIS A 38 -3.66 5.07 -6.50
N TRP A 39 -2.32 4.99 -6.39
CA TRP A 39 -1.46 5.07 -7.56
C TRP A 39 -1.82 4.03 -8.62
N THR A 40 -2.21 2.80 -8.24
CA THR A 40 -2.64 1.76 -9.19
C THR A 40 -3.91 2.10 -9.97
N GLY A 41 -4.75 3.02 -9.48
CA GLY A 41 -6.02 3.37 -10.12
C GLY A 41 -5.91 4.33 -11.30
N HIS A 42 -4.71 4.82 -11.61
CA HIS A 42 -4.47 5.66 -12.79
C HIS A 42 -4.91 4.97 -14.10
N GLN A 43 -5.33 5.77 -15.09
CA GLN A 43 -5.88 5.31 -16.37
C GLN A 43 -4.96 4.34 -17.12
N THR A 44 -3.65 4.56 -17.08
CA THR A 44 -2.65 3.68 -17.72
C THR A 44 -2.37 2.38 -16.95
N ARG A 45 -3.09 2.12 -15.85
CA ARG A 45 -2.87 0.98 -14.94
C ARG A 45 -4.16 0.16 -14.79
N LEU A 46 -4.93 0.40 -13.72
CA LEU A 46 -6.17 -0.32 -13.45
C LEU A 46 -7.44 0.48 -13.78
N ASP A 47 -7.27 1.71 -14.28
CA ASP A 47 -8.33 2.59 -14.78
C ASP A 47 -9.57 2.63 -13.86
N ARG A 48 -9.36 3.05 -12.61
CA ARG A 48 -10.45 3.20 -11.64
C ARG A 48 -10.93 4.64 -11.59
N ASP A 49 -12.22 4.84 -11.32
CA ASP A 49 -12.81 6.17 -11.17
C ASP A 49 -12.31 6.85 -9.88
N GLN A 50 -11.40 7.82 -10.02
CA GLN A 50 -10.88 8.65 -8.94
C GLN A 50 -11.37 10.12 -9.02
N SER A 51 -12.41 10.40 -9.80
CA SER A 51 -12.91 11.77 -10.05
C SER A 51 -13.69 12.39 -8.88
N GLY A 52 -13.97 11.61 -7.83
CA GLY A 52 -14.78 12.02 -6.68
C GLY A 52 -14.13 13.11 -5.84
N ARG A 53 -14.91 14.14 -5.46
CA ARG A 53 -14.47 15.15 -4.49
C ARG A 53 -14.46 14.56 -3.08
N PHE A 54 -13.61 15.11 -2.21
CA PHE A 54 -13.57 14.75 -0.79
C PHE A 54 -14.98 14.76 -0.18
N GLY A 55 -15.34 13.68 0.53
CA GLY A 55 -16.65 13.50 1.15
C GLY A 55 -17.77 13.01 0.23
N SER A 56 -17.52 12.79 -1.07
CA SER A 56 -18.50 12.16 -1.98
C SER A 56 -18.49 10.63 -1.91
N ASP A 57 -19.57 9.98 -2.31
CA ASP A 57 -19.66 8.51 -2.38
C ASP A 57 -18.59 7.90 -3.29
N LYS A 58 -18.29 8.55 -4.42
CA LYS A 58 -17.23 8.11 -5.34
C LYS A 58 -15.86 8.14 -4.66
N TYR A 59 -15.59 9.22 -3.92
CA TYR A 59 -14.38 9.34 -3.11
C TYR A 59 -14.32 8.27 -2.03
N ALA A 60 -15.39 8.08 -1.25
CA ALA A 60 -15.47 7.06 -0.21
C ALA A 60 -15.23 5.64 -0.75
N ARG A 61 -15.74 5.32 -1.94
CA ARG A 61 -15.51 4.02 -2.60
C ARG A 61 -14.04 3.80 -2.96
N GLU A 62 -13.37 4.79 -3.55
CA GLU A 62 -11.94 4.64 -3.87
C GLU A 62 -11.08 4.58 -2.60
N GLU A 63 -11.44 5.33 -1.56
CA GLU A 63 -10.72 5.27 -0.29
C GLU A 63 -10.85 3.91 0.39
N LEU A 64 -12.02 3.27 0.31
CA LEU A 64 -12.22 1.90 0.76
C LEU A 64 -11.35 0.91 -0.03
N VAL A 65 -11.32 1.03 -1.35
CA VAL A 65 -10.48 0.18 -2.22
C VAL A 65 -9.00 0.34 -1.88
N ALA A 66 -8.52 1.57 -1.71
CA ALA A 66 -7.13 1.85 -1.41
C ALA A 66 -6.70 1.34 -0.02
N GLU A 67 -7.55 1.49 0.99
CA GLU A 67 -7.29 0.94 2.33
C GLU A 67 -7.25 -0.59 2.34
N MET A 68 -8.22 -1.24 1.69
CA MET A 68 -8.23 -2.70 1.56
C MET A 68 -7.01 -3.22 0.80
N ALA A 69 -6.60 -2.54 -0.29
CA ALA A 69 -5.40 -2.90 -1.03
C ALA A 69 -4.15 -2.78 -0.14
N GLY A 70 -4.07 -1.73 0.67
CA GLY A 70 -3.00 -1.55 1.65
C GLY A 70 -2.93 -2.70 2.65
N ALA A 71 -4.08 -3.13 3.19
CA ALA A 71 -4.17 -4.26 4.09
C ALA A 71 -3.77 -5.59 3.43
N PHE A 72 -4.22 -5.85 2.20
CA PHE A 72 -3.88 -7.06 1.45
C PHE A 72 -2.38 -7.17 1.16
N VAL A 73 -1.74 -6.06 0.75
CA VAL A 73 -0.29 -6.03 0.53
C VAL A 73 0.46 -6.26 1.85
N CYS A 74 0.02 -5.65 2.95
CA CYS A 74 0.63 -5.91 4.27
C CYS A 74 0.53 -7.39 4.65
N ALA A 75 -0.65 -8.00 4.47
CA ALA A 75 -0.87 -9.42 4.74
C ALA A 75 0.03 -10.32 3.87
N ALA A 76 0.12 -10.05 2.57
CA ALA A 76 0.96 -10.80 1.64
C ALA A 76 2.47 -10.70 1.93
N LEU A 77 2.90 -9.57 2.51
CA LEU A 77 4.29 -9.34 2.92
C LEU A 77 4.59 -9.79 4.36
N GLY A 78 3.61 -10.37 5.07
CA GLY A 78 3.77 -10.77 6.48
C GLY A 78 3.96 -9.59 7.42
N ILE A 79 3.57 -8.38 7.01
CA ILE A 79 3.67 -7.18 7.84
C ILE A 79 2.38 -7.06 8.65
N VAL A 80 2.50 -7.04 9.97
CA VAL A 80 1.38 -6.80 10.88
C VAL A 80 1.29 -5.30 11.18
N PRO A 81 0.36 -4.54 10.56
CA PRO A 81 0.17 -3.15 10.92
C PRO A 81 -0.54 -3.06 12.28
N THR A 82 -0.05 -2.21 13.18
CA THR A 82 -0.86 -1.65 14.26
C THR A 82 -2.01 -0.85 13.66
N VAL A 83 -3.21 -1.41 13.72
CA VAL A 83 -4.44 -0.71 13.35
C VAL A 83 -4.74 0.33 14.42
N ARG A 84 -5.02 1.58 14.03
CA ARG A 84 -5.68 2.56 14.90
C ARG A 84 -6.94 3.05 14.23
N HIS A 85 -8.05 2.87 14.94
CA HIS A 85 -9.41 3.38 14.71
C HIS A 85 -10.41 2.35 14.18
N SER A 86 -11.17 1.81 15.14
CA SER A 86 -12.46 1.13 14.98
C SER A 86 -13.58 2.05 14.47
N ASP A 87 -13.34 3.36 14.39
CA ASP A 87 -14.37 4.37 14.07
C ASP A 87 -14.92 4.24 12.64
N TYR A 88 -14.14 3.62 11.75
CA TYR A 88 -14.57 3.35 10.37
C TYR A 88 -15.50 2.13 10.26
N ILE A 89 -15.55 1.25 11.26
CA ILE A 89 -16.42 0.06 11.25
C ILE A 89 -17.88 0.49 11.23
N GLY A 90 -18.25 1.53 11.99
CA GLY A 90 -19.61 2.08 11.99
C GLY A 90 -20.04 2.62 10.63
N ALA A 91 -19.18 3.42 9.98
CA ALA A 91 -19.43 3.95 8.65
C ALA A 91 -19.49 2.84 7.58
N TRP A 92 -18.68 1.79 7.71
CA TRP A 92 -18.70 0.65 6.80
C TRP A 92 -19.94 -0.23 6.98
N LEU A 93 -20.43 -0.41 8.20
CA LEU A 93 -21.69 -1.12 8.47
C LEU A 93 -22.89 -0.43 7.83
N GLU A 94 -22.95 0.90 7.82
CA GLU A 94 -24.01 1.65 7.14
C GLU A 94 -23.91 1.51 5.60
N VAL A 95 -22.69 1.50 5.04
CA VAL A 95 -22.47 1.23 3.61
C VAL A 95 -22.84 -0.21 3.24
N ILE A 96 -22.53 -1.20 4.08
CA ILE A 96 -22.93 -2.60 3.88
C ILE A 96 -24.45 -2.73 3.88
N ARG A 97 -25.13 -2.10 4.84
CA ARG A 97 -26.59 -2.12 4.95
C ARG A 97 -27.28 -1.46 3.76
N ALA A 98 -26.66 -0.46 3.15
CA ALA A 98 -27.19 0.21 1.97
C ALA A 98 -26.93 -0.56 0.66
N ASP A 99 -25.85 -1.35 0.58
CA ASP A 99 -25.47 -2.11 -0.60
C ASP A 99 -24.61 -3.33 -0.21
N ASP A 100 -25.27 -4.49 -0.07
CA ASP A 100 -24.64 -5.77 0.33
C ASP A 100 -23.48 -6.20 -0.59
N ARG A 101 -23.40 -5.68 -1.81
CA ARG A 101 -22.35 -6.00 -2.79
C ARG A 101 -21.26 -4.94 -2.86
N ALA A 102 -21.41 -3.79 -2.21
CA ALA A 102 -20.42 -2.72 -2.23
C ALA A 102 -19.05 -3.20 -1.73
N ILE A 103 -19.03 -3.92 -0.60
CA ILE A 103 -17.79 -4.45 -0.03
C ILE A 103 -17.14 -5.49 -0.94
N VAL A 104 -17.92 -6.42 -1.51
CA VAL A 104 -17.36 -7.45 -2.38
C VAL A 104 -16.74 -6.84 -3.64
N ARG A 105 -17.39 -5.81 -4.22
CA ARG A 105 -16.84 -5.05 -5.35
C ARG A 105 -15.56 -4.30 -4.96
N ALA A 106 -15.55 -3.63 -3.81
CA ALA A 106 -14.37 -2.95 -3.31
C ALA A 106 -13.21 -3.93 -3.05
N ALA A 107 -13.50 -5.08 -2.45
CA ALA A 107 -12.54 -6.14 -2.19
C ALA A 107 -11.95 -6.72 -3.48
N SER A 108 -12.77 -6.94 -4.51
CA SER A 108 -12.30 -7.42 -5.82
C SER A 108 -11.38 -6.41 -6.49
N ALA A 109 -11.74 -5.12 -6.48
CA ALA A 109 -10.88 -4.05 -6.99
C ALA A 109 -9.58 -3.89 -6.19
N ALA A 110 -9.66 -4.02 -4.86
CA ALA A 110 -8.51 -3.96 -3.97
C ALA A 110 -7.57 -5.16 -4.17
N SER A 111 -8.10 -6.36 -4.43
CA SER A 111 -7.31 -7.55 -4.73
C SER A 111 -6.49 -7.34 -6.00
N ARG A 112 -7.13 -6.88 -7.09
CA ARG A 112 -6.43 -6.51 -8.32
C ARG A 112 -5.34 -5.46 -8.11
N ALA A 113 -5.59 -4.47 -7.24
CA ALA A 113 -4.61 -3.44 -6.91
C ALA A 113 -3.43 -4.01 -6.13
N ALA A 114 -3.67 -4.91 -5.17
CA ALA A 114 -2.64 -5.60 -4.41
C ALA A 114 -1.79 -6.49 -5.32
N ASP A 115 -2.44 -7.31 -6.17
CA ASP A 115 -1.77 -8.18 -7.14
C ASP A 115 -0.89 -7.38 -8.10
N TYR A 116 -1.40 -6.26 -8.61
CA TYR A 116 -0.63 -5.36 -9.46
C TYR A 116 0.64 -4.84 -8.76
N LEU A 117 0.56 -4.50 -7.47
CA LEU A 117 1.71 -4.04 -6.70
C LEU A 117 2.70 -5.17 -6.40
N LEU A 118 2.21 -6.36 -6.08
CA LEU A 118 3.03 -7.54 -5.76
C LEU A 118 3.72 -8.10 -7.01
N ALA A 119 3.12 -7.96 -8.19
CA ALA A 119 3.73 -8.34 -9.46
C ALA A 119 5.08 -7.65 -9.73
N PHE A 120 5.29 -6.42 -9.23
CA PHE A 120 6.60 -5.75 -9.34
C PHE A 120 7.68 -6.41 -8.48
N ARG A 121 7.31 -7.02 -7.35
CA ARG A 121 8.25 -7.81 -6.55
C ARG A 121 8.62 -9.06 -7.33
N ASP A 122 7.62 -9.80 -7.80
CA ASP A 122 7.84 -11.07 -8.48
C ASP A 122 8.67 -10.88 -9.75
N ALA A 123 8.40 -9.83 -10.52
CA ALA A 123 9.20 -9.45 -11.68
C ALA A 123 10.64 -9.02 -11.31
N ALA A 124 10.86 -8.44 -10.13
CA ALA A 124 12.21 -8.13 -9.65
C ALA A 124 13.00 -9.41 -9.30
N GLU A 125 12.30 -10.41 -8.77
CA GLU A 125 12.87 -11.71 -8.42
C GLU A 125 13.18 -12.56 -9.67
N THR A 126 12.40 -12.42 -10.75
CA THR A 126 12.62 -13.12 -12.02
C THR A 126 13.50 -12.36 -13.03
N GLY A 127 13.85 -11.09 -12.76
CA GLY A 127 14.67 -10.26 -13.65
C GLY A 127 13.91 -9.58 -14.81
N ASP A 128 12.59 -9.64 -14.81
CA ASP A 128 11.69 -9.26 -15.92
C ASP A 128 11.38 -7.73 -15.96
N LEU A 129 11.72 -7.00 -14.89
CA LEU A 129 11.44 -5.57 -14.77
C LEU A 129 12.22 -4.68 -15.74
N ASP A 130 13.41 -5.11 -16.16
CA ASP A 130 14.26 -4.34 -17.07
C ASP A 130 13.72 -4.37 -18.51
N GLU A 131 13.05 -5.45 -18.92
CA GLU A 131 12.44 -5.59 -20.25
C GLU A 131 11.18 -4.71 -20.40
N ARG A 132 10.35 -4.62 -19.35
CA ARG A 132 9.12 -3.79 -19.37
C ARG A 132 9.35 -2.28 -19.30
N ARG A 133 10.56 -1.84 -18.92
CA ARG A 133 10.97 -0.42 -18.96
C ARG A 133 11.59 -0.01 -20.29
N ALA A 134 12.00 -0.99 -21.10
CA ALA A 134 12.62 -0.78 -22.41
C ALA A 134 11.60 -0.76 -23.58
N ALA A 135 10.33 -1.06 -23.31
CA ALA A 135 9.21 -1.04 -24.27
C ALA A 135 8.22 0.10 -23.95
#